data_AF-A0A1V5YIF2-F1
#
_entry.id   AF-A0A1V5YIF2-F1
#
_cell.length_a   1.000
_cell.length_b   1.000
_cell.length_c   1.000
_cell.angle_alpha   90.00
_cell.angle_beta   90.00
_cell.angle_gamma   90.00
#
_symmetry.space_group_name_H-M   'P 1'
#
loop_
_entity.id
_entity.type
_entity.pdbx_description
1 polymer ?
#
loop_
_entity_poly.entity_id
_entity_poly.type
_entity_poly.pdbx_seq_one_letter_code
_entity_poly.pdbx_strand_id
1 'polypeptide(L)'
;MNGYFGWSGVHLWCLAWLLIFTLVSLPLFLFLRSERGKRVLLSAVSLLCLPGMIFLPGLLLVLTEQFFPRSVPYLSKNEGGWIMASHWVLLILGFVIGADLRLREAMRRQRWVAFTLADLTLVPLATWAFTLGDGWNGDPVLLFHWAWRTMNGWFWVVAILGLGAEYLNRPHKVLALLGPAVLPFYILHQPLIVVLGYLLAGWALPVLPKYLLIGSLVLVLALGFYFLAIRRSRLLRFLFGLPAASSTS
;
A
#
# COMPACT_ATOMS: atom_id res chain seq x y z
N MET A 1 -27.77 -12.97 4.69
CA MET A 1 -27.34 -11.85 3.84
C MET A 1 -27.12 -10.63 4.73
N ASN A 2 -25.92 -10.51 5.32
CA ASN A 2 -25.53 -9.28 6.01
C ASN A 2 -24.81 -8.43 4.98
N GLY A 3 -25.48 -7.39 4.48
CA GLY A 3 -24.86 -6.41 3.61
C GLY A 3 -23.74 -5.72 4.38
N TYR A 4 -22.50 -6.00 4.01
CA TYR A 4 -21.31 -5.34 4.53
C TYR A 4 -21.27 -3.88 4.05
N PHE A 5 -22.15 -3.05 4.61
CA PHE A 5 -22.06 -1.58 4.60
C PHE A 5 -21.46 -1.07 5.92
N GLY A 6 -20.61 -1.87 6.55
CA GLY A 6 -19.70 -1.37 7.58
C GLY A 6 -18.67 -0.44 6.94
N TRP A 7 -18.15 0.53 7.71
CA TRP A 7 -17.01 1.37 7.30
C TRP A 7 -15.80 0.55 6.78
N SER A 8 -15.71 -0.73 7.17
CA SER A 8 -14.74 -1.75 6.75
C SER A 8 -15.08 -2.48 5.44
N GLY A 9 -16.27 -2.31 4.87
CA GLY A 9 -16.70 -2.94 3.60
C GLY A 9 -16.65 -2.01 2.39
N VAL A 10 -16.35 -0.72 2.60
CA VAL A 10 -16.31 0.28 1.53
C VAL A 10 -14.89 0.32 0.96
N HIS A 11 -14.73 0.03 -0.34
CA HIS A 11 -13.44 0.07 -1.06
C HIS A 11 -12.54 1.26 -0.68
N LEU A 12 -13.17 2.43 -0.46
CA LEU A 12 -12.52 3.71 -0.19
C LEU A 12 -11.96 3.85 1.23
N TRP A 13 -12.11 2.83 2.08
CA TRP A 13 -11.62 2.85 3.47
C TRP A 13 -10.15 3.25 3.53
N CYS A 14 -9.31 2.72 2.63
CA CYS A 14 -7.88 3.03 2.60
C CYS A 14 -7.65 4.52 2.36
N LEU A 15 -8.36 5.17 1.43
CA LEU A 15 -8.21 6.61 1.17
C LEU A 15 -8.64 7.46 2.39
N ALA A 16 -9.75 7.09 3.03
CA ALA A 16 -10.23 7.80 4.23
C ALA A 16 -9.23 7.68 5.39
N TRP A 17 -8.70 6.48 5.64
CA TRP A 17 -7.69 6.25 6.68
C TRP A 17 -6.36 6.92 6.36
N LEU A 18 -5.90 6.90 5.11
CA LEU A 18 -4.71 7.64 4.68
C LEU A 18 -4.86 9.14 4.94
N LEU A 19 -6.04 9.73 4.70
CA LEU A 19 -6.32 11.13 5.03
C LEU A 19 -6.21 11.37 6.54
N ILE A 20 -6.89 10.56 7.36
CA ILE A 20 -6.85 10.67 8.82
C ILE A 20 -5.41 10.57 9.34
N PHE A 21 -4.67 9.54 8.91
CA PHE A 21 -3.27 9.35 9.31
C PHE A 21 -2.38 10.50 8.85
N THR A 22 -2.62 11.07 7.67
CA THR A 22 -1.87 12.23 7.19
C THR A 22 -2.14 13.46 8.05
N LEU A 23 -3.40 13.71 8.42
CA LEU A 23 -3.77 14.83 9.29
C LEU A 23 -3.16 14.67 10.69
N VAL A 24 -3.25 13.48 11.27
CA VAL A 24 -2.66 13.17 12.58
C VAL A 24 -1.13 13.25 12.56
N SER A 25 -0.51 12.82 11.45
CA SER A 25 0.96 12.87 11.29
C SER A 25 1.47 14.23 10.80
N LEU A 26 0.59 15.16 10.44
CA LEU A 26 0.96 16.47 9.93
C LEU A 26 1.94 17.23 10.85
N PRO A 27 1.75 17.34 12.17
CA PRO A 27 2.73 18.00 13.05
C PRO A 27 4.10 17.32 12.99
N LEU A 28 4.14 15.99 12.92
CA LEU A 28 5.39 15.24 12.76
C LEU A 28 6.05 15.52 11.42
N PHE A 29 5.30 15.52 10.31
CA PHE A 29 5.84 15.82 8.99
C PHE A 29 6.34 17.26 8.88
N LEU A 30 5.63 18.23 9.45
CA LEU A 30 6.08 19.62 9.52
C LEU A 30 7.35 19.75 10.38
N PHE A 31 7.40 19.05 11.51
CA PHE A 31 8.61 18.99 12.33
C PHE A 31 9.80 18.42 11.55
N LEU A 32 9.65 17.29 10.85
CA LEU A 32 10.70 16.66 10.05
C LEU A 32 11.20 17.55 8.90
N ARG A 33 10.36 18.48 8.41
CA ARG A 33 10.76 19.49 7.41
C ARG A 33 11.49 20.71 7.99
N SER A 34 11.41 20.94 9.31
CA SER A 34 12.15 22.00 9.99
C SER A 34 13.66 21.72 10.03
N GLU A 35 14.49 22.74 10.28
CA GLU A 35 15.95 22.57 10.38
C GLU A 35 16.37 21.59 11.50
N ARG A 36 15.63 21.56 12.62
CA ARG A 36 15.87 20.59 13.70
C ARG A 36 15.48 19.17 13.27
N GLY A 37 14.31 19.03 12.64
CA GLY A 37 13.82 17.74 12.16
C GLY A 37 14.68 17.15 11.05
N LYS A 38 15.20 17.99 10.14
CA LYS A 38 16.17 17.57 9.13
C LYS A 38 17.40 16.92 9.77
N ARG A 39 17.94 17.47 10.87
CA ARG A 39 19.08 16.85 11.58
C ARG A 39 18.73 15.46 12.12
N VAL A 40 17.55 15.30 12.73
CA VAL A 40 17.07 13.99 13.22
C VAL A 40 16.89 13.02 12.06
N LEU A 41 16.28 13.48 10.96
CA LEU A 41 16.10 12.70 9.74
C LEU A 41 17.44 12.27 9.14
N LEU A 42 18.43 13.16 9.07
CA LEU A 42 19.77 12.85 8.57
C LEU A 42 20.45 11.74 9.39
N SER A 43 20.31 11.77 10.73
CA SER A 43 20.82 10.72 11.61
C SER A 43 20.10 9.37 11.41
N ALA A 44 18.78 9.40 11.21
CA ALA A 44 18.02 8.19 10.89
C ALA A 44 18.42 7.62 9.52
N VAL A 45 18.59 8.50 8.51
CA VAL A 45 19.03 8.12 7.16
C VAL A 45 20.43 7.52 7.20
N SER A 46 21.38 8.13 7.91
CA SER A 46 22.75 7.61 7.98
C SER A 46 22.80 6.20 8.60
N LEU A 47 21.99 5.94 9.62
CA LEU A 47 21.82 4.61 10.21
C LEU A 47 21.21 3.62 9.20
N LEU A 48 20.11 3.97 8.55
CA LEU A 48 19.38 3.09 7.63
C LEU A 48 20.14 2.82 6.31
N CYS A 49 21.06 3.70 5.92
CA CYS A 49 21.94 3.50 4.78
C CYS A 49 23.06 2.48 5.03
N LEU A 50 23.32 2.09 6.28
CA LEU A 50 24.28 1.03 6.59
C LEU A 50 23.79 -0.32 6.01
N PRO A 51 24.70 -1.22 5.59
CA PRO A 51 24.33 -2.53 5.07
C PRO A 51 23.43 -3.29 6.05
N GLY A 52 22.31 -3.83 5.57
CA GLY A 52 21.32 -4.56 6.38
C GLY A 52 20.38 -3.69 7.23
N MET A 53 20.72 -2.44 7.55
CA MET A 53 19.91 -1.60 8.43
C MET A 53 18.59 -1.15 7.81
N ILE A 54 18.45 -1.26 6.49
CA ILE A 54 17.17 -1.03 5.79
C ILE A 54 16.09 -2.05 6.18
N PHE A 55 16.45 -3.18 6.80
CA PHE A 55 15.51 -4.17 7.32
C PHE A 55 15.04 -3.85 8.75
N LEU A 56 15.73 -2.95 9.47
CA LEU A 56 15.35 -2.56 10.85
C LEU A 56 13.92 -2.00 10.96
N PRO A 57 13.41 -1.18 10.02
CA PRO A 57 12.02 -0.73 10.08
C PRO A 57 10.99 -1.87 10.01
N GLY A 58 11.36 -3.02 9.43
CA GLY A 58 10.54 -4.24 9.49
C GLY A 58 10.30 -4.71 10.93
N LEU A 59 11.30 -4.55 11.81
CA LEU A 59 11.14 -4.87 13.24
C LEU A 59 10.15 -3.92 13.92
N LEU A 60 10.14 -2.63 13.56
CA LEU A 60 9.14 -1.69 14.06
C LEU A 60 7.71 -2.12 13.69
N LEU A 61 7.52 -2.65 12.48
CA LEU A 61 6.25 -3.21 12.05
C LEU A 61 5.88 -4.46 12.85
N VAL A 62 6.85 -5.36 13.11
CA VAL A 62 6.64 -6.55 13.97
C VAL A 62 6.19 -6.12 15.37
N LEU A 63 6.88 -5.14 15.96
CA LEU A 63 6.53 -4.64 17.29
C LEU A 63 5.12 -4.05 17.33
N THR A 64 4.73 -3.35 16.26
CA THR A 64 3.39 -2.78 16.13
C THR A 64 2.35 -3.89 16.02
N GLU A 65 2.52 -4.87 15.13
CA GLU A 65 1.58 -5.99 14.98
C GLU A 65 1.43 -6.83 16.26
N GLN A 66 2.52 -7.03 17.01
CA GLN A 66 2.51 -7.91 18.18
C GLN A 66 2.09 -7.22 19.48
N PHE A 67 2.57 -6.01 19.73
CA PHE A 67 2.46 -5.36 21.04
C PHE A 67 1.52 -4.17 21.07
N PHE A 68 0.98 -3.73 19.92
CA PHE A 68 0.04 -2.61 19.92
C PHE A 68 -1.22 -2.97 20.72
N PRO A 69 -1.65 -2.11 21.67
CA PRO A 69 -2.76 -2.47 22.57
C PRO A 69 -4.05 -2.72 21.80
N ARG A 70 -4.57 -3.95 21.87
CA ARG A 70 -5.81 -4.35 21.18
C ARG A 70 -7.05 -3.63 21.69
N SER A 71 -6.96 -3.02 22.88
CA SER A 71 -8.00 -2.20 23.50
C SER A 71 -8.22 -0.85 22.82
N VAL A 72 -7.28 -0.36 22.00
CA VAL A 72 -7.41 0.93 21.32
C VAL A 72 -8.39 0.77 20.15
N PRO A 73 -9.58 1.39 20.19
CA PRO A 73 -10.58 1.22 19.15
C PRO A 73 -10.06 1.71 17.80
N TYR A 74 -10.49 1.05 16.73
CA TYR A 74 -10.16 1.34 15.32
C TYR A 74 -8.69 1.07 14.91
N LEU A 75 -7.70 1.42 15.73
CA LEU A 75 -6.28 1.16 15.43
C LEU A 75 -5.89 -0.32 15.54
N SER A 76 -6.61 -1.08 16.38
CA SER A 76 -6.46 -2.52 16.52
C SER A 76 -7.26 -3.33 15.51
N LYS A 77 -8.10 -2.69 14.68
CA LYS A 77 -8.88 -3.38 13.64
C LYS A 77 -7.94 -3.89 12.55
N ASN A 78 -8.20 -5.11 12.12
CA ASN A 78 -7.47 -5.75 11.04
C ASN A 78 -8.19 -5.48 9.72
N GLU A 79 -7.52 -4.76 8.83
CA GLU A 79 -8.04 -4.41 7.50
C GLU A 79 -6.93 -4.71 6.48
N GLY A 80 -7.27 -5.35 5.35
CA GLY A 80 -6.24 -5.76 4.39
C GLY A 80 -5.21 -6.76 4.93
N GLY A 81 -5.50 -7.40 6.07
CA GLY A 81 -4.66 -8.41 6.72
C GLY A 81 -3.62 -7.86 7.69
N TRP A 82 -3.56 -6.55 7.95
CA TRP A 82 -2.66 -5.93 8.93
C TRP A 82 -3.45 -5.04 9.88
N ILE A 83 -2.94 -4.79 11.08
CA ILE A 83 -3.61 -3.84 11.98
C ILE A 83 -3.51 -2.43 11.42
N MET A 84 -4.53 -1.62 11.69
CA MET A 84 -4.63 -0.24 11.22
C MET A 84 -3.44 0.62 11.71
N ALA A 85 -2.88 0.33 12.90
CA ALA A 85 -1.66 0.98 13.39
C ALA A 85 -0.42 0.72 12.49
N SER A 86 -0.28 -0.46 11.92
CA SER A 86 0.84 -0.77 11.02
C SER A 86 0.77 0.00 9.71
N HIS A 87 -0.44 0.25 9.20
CA HIS A 87 -0.64 1.12 8.04
C HIS A 87 -0.19 2.56 8.34
N TRP A 88 -0.43 3.04 9.55
CA TRP A 88 0.04 4.35 9.98
C TRP A 88 1.57 4.41 10.07
N VAL A 89 2.21 3.37 10.61
CA VAL A 89 3.68 3.26 10.61
C VAL A 89 4.23 3.22 9.18
N LEU A 90 3.61 2.44 8.29
CA LEU A 90 4.00 2.38 6.87
C LEU A 90 3.88 3.74 6.17
N LEU A 91 2.86 4.54 6.50
CA LEU A 91 2.73 5.91 5.98
C LEU A 91 3.93 6.78 6.41
N ILE A 92 4.31 6.73 7.69
CA ILE A 92 5.44 7.50 8.22
C ILE A 92 6.76 7.03 7.59
N LEU A 93 6.97 5.72 7.47
CA LEU A 93 8.15 5.15 6.81
C LEU A 93 8.20 5.55 5.34
N GLY A 94 7.07 5.52 4.63
CA GLY A 94 6.96 5.97 3.25
C GLY A 94 7.34 7.45 3.10
N PHE A 95 6.89 8.32 4.02
CA PHE A 95 7.31 9.71 4.05
C PHE A 95 8.83 9.87 4.24
N VAL A 96 9.41 9.14 5.20
CA VAL A 96 10.87 9.17 5.47
C VAL A 96 11.66 8.69 4.26
N ILE A 97 11.26 7.58 3.62
CA ILE A 97 11.91 7.05 2.40
C ILE A 97 11.80 8.06 1.26
N GLY A 98 10.65 8.73 1.10
CA GLY A 98 10.44 9.75 0.08
C GLY A 98 11.19 11.06 0.33
N ALA A 99 11.59 11.33 1.57
CA ALA A 99 12.25 12.57 1.97
C ALA A 99 13.74 12.63 1.61
N ASP A 100 14.43 11.48 1.46
CA ASP A 100 15.86 11.44 1.16
C ASP A 100 16.21 10.37 0.11
N LEU A 101 16.86 10.80 -0.98
CA LEU A 101 17.25 9.93 -2.09
C LEU A 101 18.26 8.83 -1.67
N ARG A 102 19.01 9.03 -0.58
CA ARG A 102 19.97 8.02 -0.08
C ARG A 102 19.27 6.77 0.45
N LEU A 103 18.07 6.89 1.00
CA LEU A 103 17.28 5.73 1.42
C LEU A 103 16.79 4.93 0.21
N ARG A 104 16.33 5.63 -0.83
CA ARG A 104 15.97 4.99 -2.10
C ARG A 104 17.16 4.26 -2.71
N GLU A 105 18.34 4.86 -2.64
CA GLU A 105 19.59 4.24 -3.08
C GLU A 105 19.96 3.02 -2.23
N ALA A 106 19.80 3.08 -0.91
CA ALA A 106 20.05 1.95 -0.02
C ALA A 106 19.12 0.76 -0.32
N MET A 107 17.83 1.02 -0.54
CA MET A 107 16.86 0.00 -0.99
C MET A 107 17.25 -0.58 -2.35
N ARG A 108 17.69 0.26 -3.29
CA ARG A 108 18.17 -0.19 -4.61
C ARG A 108 19.37 -1.11 -4.51
N ARG A 109 20.36 -0.80 -3.66
CA ARG A 109 21.55 -1.64 -3.45
C ARG A 109 21.20 -3.01 -2.85
N GLN A 110 20.23 -3.05 -1.95
CA GLN A 110 19.82 -4.28 -1.26
C GLN A 110 18.64 -5.01 -1.94
N ARG A 111 18.19 -4.57 -3.12
CA ARG A 111 16.99 -5.09 -3.79
C ARG A 111 16.98 -6.60 -3.99
N TRP A 112 18.11 -7.19 -4.40
CA TRP A 112 18.20 -8.62 -4.67
C TRP A 112 18.28 -9.42 -3.37
N VAL A 113 19.00 -8.91 -2.36
CA VAL A 113 19.00 -9.51 -1.01
C VAL A 113 17.58 -9.52 -0.45
N ALA A 114 16.90 -8.37 -0.49
CA ALA A 114 15.52 -8.25 -0.05
C ALA A 114 14.56 -9.17 -0.83
N PHE A 115 14.71 -9.27 -2.15
CA PHE A 115 13.90 -10.17 -2.97
C PHE A 115 14.14 -11.64 -2.61
N THR A 116 15.40 -12.05 -2.48
CA THR A 116 15.73 -13.44 -2.08
C THR A 116 15.21 -13.76 -0.68
N LEU A 117 15.33 -12.83 0.28
CA LEU A 117 14.76 -13.01 1.61
C LEU A 117 13.24 -13.07 1.55
N ALA A 118 12.59 -12.21 0.78
CA ALA A 118 11.14 -12.20 0.62
C ALA A 118 10.63 -13.52 0.04
N ASP A 119 11.29 -14.05 -0.99
CA ASP A 119 10.91 -15.31 -1.64
C ASP A 119 11.16 -16.52 -0.72
N LEU A 120 12.35 -16.62 -0.14
CA LEU A 120 12.72 -17.71 0.78
C LEU A 120 11.84 -17.75 2.02
N THR A 121 11.47 -16.58 2.57
CA THR A 121 10.61 -16.52 3.76
C THR A 121 9.12 -16.70 3.42
N LEU A 122 8.71 -16.55 2.16
CA LEU A 122 7.32 -16.74 1.73
C LEU A 122 6.95 -18.23 1.65
N VAL A 123 7.87 -19.10 1.21
CA VAL A 123 7.59 -20.54 1.04
C VAL A 123 7.12 -21.20 2.35
N PRO A 124 7.81 -21.06 3.49
CA PRO A 124 7.32 -21.59 4.78
C PRO A 124 5.99 -20.97 5.20
N LEU A 125 5.82 -19.66 4.98
CA LEU A 125 4.60 -18.95 5.34
C LEU A 125 3.38 -19.49 4.59
N ALA A 126 3.52 -19.80 3.30
CA ALA A 126 2.47 -20.39 2.49
C ALA A 126 2.07 -21.79 2.98
N THR A 127 3.03 -22.57 3.51
CA THR A 127 2.75 -23.90 4.08
C THR A 127 2.09 -23.84 5.45
N TRP A 128 2.52 -22.92 6.32
CA TRP A 128 2.00 -22.78 7.68
C TRP A 128 0.63 -22.10 7.74
N ALA A 129 0.29 -21.29 6.74
CA ALA A 129 -1.02 -20.64 6.65
C ALA A 129 -2.19 -21.64 6.65
N PHE A 130 -1.98 -22.89 6.21
CA PHE A 130 -3.02 -23.93 6.20
C PHE A 130 -3.07 -24.77 7.48
N THR A 131 -2.09 -24.64 8.37
CA THR A 131 -1.93 -25.50 9.56
C THR A 131 -2.18 -24.77 10.88
N LEU A 132 -2.00 -23.44 10.92
CA LEU A 132 -2.16 -22.65 12.13
C LEU A 132 -3.58 -22.05 12.17
N GLY A 133 -4.31 -22.32 13.26
CA GLY A 133 -5.65 -21.76 13.47
C GLY A 133 -5.63 -20.25 13.73
N ASP A 134 -6.74 -19.57 13.42
CA ASP A 134 -6.92 -18.13 13.63
C ASP A 134 -7.20 -17.83 15.11
N GLY A 135 -6.18 -17.73 15.95
CA GLY A 135 -6.40 -17.37 17.34
C GLY A 135 -5.13 -17.14 18.14
N TRP A 136 -4.96 -15.94 18.69
CA TRP A 136 -3.90 -15.67 19.65
C TRP A 136 -4.19 -16.38 20.97
N ASN A 137 -3.39 -17.41 21.28
CA ASN A 137 -3.49 -18.25 22.48
C ASN A 137 -2.23 -18.13 23.37
N GLY A 138 -1.32 -17.18 23.09
CA GLY A 138 -0.05 -17.05 23.79
C GLY A 138 1.05 -18.02 23.31
N ASP A 139 0.80 -18.80 22.26
CA ASP A 139 1.78 -19.73 21.69
C ASP A 139 2.99 -19.00 21.07
N PRO A 140 4.22 -19.29 21.52
CA PRO A 140 5.45 -18.76 20.92
C PRO A 140 5.56 -19.03 19.40
N VAL A 141 5.03 -20.16 18.92
CA VAL A 141 5.04 -20.51 17.50
C VAL A 141 4.19 -19.53 16.69
N LEU A 142 3.02 -19.17 17.21
CA LEU A 142 2.14 -18.22 16.57
C LEU A 142 2.74 -16.80 16.58
N LEU A 143 3.36 -16.38 17.69
CA LEU A 143 4.09 -15.12 17.76
C LEU A 143 5.19 -15.05 16.70
N PHE A 144 6.00 -16.10 16.59
CA PHE A 144 7.05 -16.20 15.58
C PHE A 144 6.45 -16.14 14.16
N HIS A 145 5.37 -16.87 13.89
CA HIS A 145 4.68 -16.85 12.60
C HIS A 145 4.22 -15.43 12.21
N TRP A 146 3.60 -14.67 13.13
CA TRP A 146 3.18 -13.30 12.86
C TRP A 146 4.37 -12.35 12.65
N ALA A 147 5.44 -12.47 13.45
CA ALA A 147 6.67 -11.69 13.23
C ALA A 147 7.28 -11.98 11.87
N TRP A 148 7.34 -13.26 11.50
CA TRP A 148 7.88 -13.74 10.24
C TRP A 148 7.08 -13.20 9.05
N ARG A 149 5.75 -13.27 9.13
CA ARG A 149 4.84 -12.70 8.13
C ARG A 149 5.05 -11.20 7.94
N THR A 150 5.14 -10.46 9.03
CA THR A 150 5.32 -9.00 8.98
C THR A 150 6.69 -8.61 8.41
N MET A 151 7.74 -9.33 8.80
CA MET A 151 9.07 -9.14 8.24
C MET A 151 9.14 -9.49 6.75
N ASN A 152 8.49 -10.57 6.34
CA ASN A 152 8.33 -10.95 4.93
C ASN A 152 7.69 -9.81 4.12
N GLY A 153 6.62 -9.20 4.64
CA GLY A 153 6.00 -8.03 4.03
C GLY A 153 6.96 -6.87 3.85
N TRP A 154 7.81 -6.59 4.85
CA TRP A 154 8.85 -5.55 4.74
C TRP A 154 9.93 -5.89 3.70
N PHE A 155 10.35 -7.17 3.60
CA PHE A 155 11.27 -7.60 2.55
C PHE A 155 10.69 -7.36 1.16
N TRP A 156 9.41 -7.67 0.95
CA TRP A 156 8.72 -7.34 -0.30
C TRP A 156 8.67 -5.82 -0.56
N VAL A 157 8.41 -5.00 0.46
CA VAL A 157 8.44 -3.53 0.31
C VAL A 157 9.82 -3.05 -0.16
N VAL A 158 10.90 -3.49 0.50
CA VAL A 158 12.27 -3.13 0.10
C VAL A 158 12.61 -3.63 -1.31
N ALA A 159 12.23 -4.87 -1.63
CA ALA A 159 12.47 -5.46 -2.94
C ALA A 159 11.74 -4.70 -4.05
N ILE A 160 10.44 -4.46 -3.90
CA ILE A 160 9.61 -3.79 -4.91
C ILE A 160 10.06 -2.34 -5.11
N LEU A 161 10.31 -1.60 -4.02
CA LEU A 161 10.78 -0.21 -4.11
C LEU A 161 12.20 -0.13 -4.70
N GLY A 162 13.09 -1.06 -4.32
CA GLY A 162 14.44 -1.14 -4.85
C GLY A 162 14.49 -1.50 -6.34
N LEU A 163 13.71 -2.50 -6.77
CA LEU A 163 13.56 -2.88 -8.18
C LEU A 163 12.89 -1.77 -8.98
N GLY A 164 11.86 -1.13 -8.44
CA GLY A 164 11.20 0.02 -9.06
C GLY A 164 12.15 1.21 -9.23
N ALA A 165 13.04 1.46 -8.26
CA ALA A 165 14.06 2.49 -8.36
C ALA A 165 15.11 2.22 -9.46
N GLU A 166 15.47 0.96 -9.69
CA GLU A 166 16.44 0.56 -10.72
C GLU A 166 15.82 0.55 -12.13
N TYR A 167 14.65 -0.09 -12.28
CA TYR A 167 14.12 -0.45 -13.59
C TYR A 167 12.96 0.44 -14.06
N LEU A 168 12.18 1.02 -13.13
CA LEU A 168 10.96 1.76 -13.45
C LEU A 168 11.09 3.28 -13.29
N ASN A 169 12.21 3.77 -12.74
CA ASN A 169 12.44 5.20 -12.50
C ASN A 169 12.94 5.95 -13.74
N ARG A 170 12.21 5.84 -14.87
CA ARG A 170 12.52 6.54 -16.11
C ARG A 170 11.41 7.50 -16.49
N PRO A 171 11.73 8.74 -16.93
CA PRO A 171 10.71 9.67 -17.40
C PRO A 171 10.08 9.11 -18.68
N HIS A 172 8.77 8.84 -18.65
CA HIS A 172 8.04 8.31 -19.80
C HIS A 172 6.75 9.11 -20.04
N LYS A 173 6.45 9.44 -21.31
CA LYS A 173 5.27 10.25 -21.67
C LYS A 173 3.95 9.60 -21.22
N VAL A 174 3.87 8.26 -21.29
CA VAL A 174 2.69 7.52 -20.82
C VAL A 174 2.53 7.62 -19.31
N LEU A 175 3.62 7.67 -18.54
CA LEU A 175 3.54 7.84 -17.09
C LEU A 175 3.00 9.23 -16.72
N ALA A 176 3.42 10.27 -17.43
CA ALA A 176 2.87 11.61 -17.25
C ALA A 176 1.37 11.68 -17.60
N LEU A 177 0.92 10.89 -18.57
CA LEU A 177 -0.49 10.79 -18.96
C LEU A 177 -1.34 10.00 -17.97
N LEU A 178 -0.84 8.86 -17.49
CA LEU A 178 -1.58 7.92 -16.64
C LEU A 178 -1.43 8.19 -15.14
N GLY A 179 -0.41 8.94 -14.71
CA GLY A 179 -0.20 9.28 -13.30
C GLY A 179 -1.44 9.92 -12.66
N PRO A 180 -2.04 10.96 -13.27
CA PRO A 180 -3.29 11.53 -12.78
C PRO A 180 -4.47 10.56 -12.85
N ALA A 181 -4.43 9.52 -13.69
CA ALA A 181 -5.52 8.55 -13.81
C ALA A 181 -5.55 7.52 -12.67
N VAL A 182 -4.50 7.42 -11.85
CA VAL A 182 -4.39 6.42 -10.77
C VAL A 182 -5.49 6.58 -9.71
N LEU A 183 -5.76 7.80 -9.24
CA LEU A 183 -6.80 8.05 -8.24
C LEU A 183 -8.22 7.79 -8.79
N PRO A 184 -8.59 8.29 -10.00
CA PRO A 184 -9.81 7.88 -10.68
C PRO A 184 -9.97 6.37 -10.84
N PHE A 185 -8.92 5.68 -11.31
CA PHE A 185 -8.93 4.24 -11.46
C PHE A 185 -9.16 3.55 -10.11
N TYR A 186 -8.48 3.98 -9.05
CA TYR A 186 -8.67 3.48 -7.69
C TYR A 186 -10.14 3.63 -7.25
N ILE A 187 -10.77 4.78 -7.47
CA ILE A 187 -12.17 4.98 -7.07
C ILE A 187 -13.15 4.10 -7.89
N LEU A 188 -12.90 3.95 -9.20
CA LEU A 188 -13.84 3.31 -10.13
C LEU A 188 -13.72 1.78 -10.20
N HIS A 189 -12.55 1.20 -9.95
CA HIS A 189 -12.34 -0.21 -10.25
C HIS A 189 -13.22 -1.14 -9.43
N GLN A 190 -13.38 -0.94 -8.11
CA GLN A 190 -14.22 -1.84 -7.30
C GLN A 190 -15.70 -1.78 -7.68
N PRO A 191 -16.35 -0.61 -7.85
CA PRO A 191 -17.73 -0.55 -8.36
C PRO A 191 -17.89 -1.29 -9.69
N LEU A 192 -16.94 -1.12 -10.63
CA LEU A 192 -16.95 -1.82 -11.91
C LEU A 192 -16.79 -3.33 -11.75
N ILE A 193 -15.89 -3.80 -10.88
CA ILE A 193 -15.71 -5.23 -10.57
C ILE A 193 -17.01 -5.82 -10.02
N VAL A 194 -17.69 -5.13 -9.10
CA VAL A 194 -18.94 -5.62 -8.50
C VAL A 194 -20.05 -5.72 -9.54
N VAL A 195 -20.24 -4.68 -10.37
CA VAL A 195 -21.25 -4.67 -11.42
C VAL A 195 -20.97 -5.74 -12.47
N LEU A 196 -19.74 -5.78 -13.00
CA LEU A 196 -19.36 -6.77 -14.02
C LEU A 196 -19.36 -8.19 -13.47
N GLY A 197 -18.91 -8.38 -12.22
CA GLY A 197 -18.93 -9.65 -11.53
C GLY A 197 -20.36 -10.17 -11.36
N TYR A 198 -21.32 -9.31 -11.02
CA TYR A 198 -22.73 -9.65 -10.94
C TYR A 198 -23.31 -10.02 -12.32
N LEU A 199 -23.08 -9.20 -13.34
CA LEU A 199 -23.60 -9.43 -14.71
C LEU A 199 -23.04 -10.71 -15.34
N LEU A 200 -21.76 -11.00 -15.10
CA LEU A 200 -21.09 -12.19 -15.64
C LEU A 200 -21.22 -13.41 -14.73
N ALA A 201 -21.83 -13.30 -13.54
CA ALA A 201 -21.91 -14.38 -12.56
C ALA A 201 -22.51 -15.66 -13.17
N GLY A 202 -23.59 -15.53 -13.93
CA GLY A 202 -24.29 -16.66 -14.57
C GLY A 202 -23.62 -17.25 -15.81
N TRP A 203 -22.53 -16.66 -16.30
CA TRP A 203 -21.85 -17.18 -17.50
C TRP A 203 -21.07 -18.45 -17.16
N ALA A 204 -21.30 -19.50 -17.95
CA ALA A 204 -20.61 -20.79 -17.89
C ALA A 204 -19.18 -20.72 -18.48
N LEU A 205 -18.39 -19.76 -17.99
CA LEU A 205 -16.97 -19.63 -18.32
C LEU A 205 -16.11 -20.21 -17.20
N PRO A 206 -14.97 -20.87 -17.53
CA PRO A 206 -13.97 -21.21 -16.55
C PRO A 206 -13.42 -19.98 -15.82
N VAL A 207 -12.86 -20.18 -14.63
CA VAL A 207 -12.42 -19.09 -13.73
C VAL A 207 -11.42 -18.15 -14.40
N LEU A 208 -10.40 -18.69 -15.09
CA LEU A 208 -9.33 -17.87 -15.68
C LEU A 208 -9.82 -16.95 -16.81
N PRO A 209 -10.54 -17.42 -17.84
CA PRO A 209 -11.14 -16.55 -18.85
C PRO A 209 -12.08 -15.50 -18.25
N LYS A 210 -12.89 -15.88 -17.25
CA LYS A 210 -13.82 -14.96 -16.57
C LYS A 210 -13.07 -13.86 -15.82
N TYR A 211 -11.98 -14.21 -15.13
CA TYR A 211 -11.09 -13.28 -14.45
C TYR A 211 -10.43 -12.30 -15.44
N LEU A 212 -9.85 -12.81 -16.53
CA LEU A 212 -9.20 -11.96 -17.55
C LEU A 212 -10.22 -11.03 -18.23
N LEU A 213 -11.43 -11.51 -18.50
CA LEU A 213 -12.51 -10.72 -19.07
C LEU A 213 -12.90 -9.57 -18.14
N ILE A 214 -13.20 -9.86 -16.86
CA ILE A 214 -13.56 -8.83 -15.88
C ILE A 214 -12.42 -7.83 -15.72
N GLY A 215 -11.19 -8.29 -15.54
CA GLY A 215 -10.02 -7.42 -15.37
C GLY A 215 -9.80 -6.48 -16.56
N SER A 216 -9.92 -7.01 -17.78
CA SER A 216 -9.79 -6.23 -19.01
C SER A 216 -10.91 -5.21 -19.16
N LEU A 217 -12.17 -5.60 -18.89
CA LEU A 217 -13.32 -4.70 -18.96
C LEU A 217 -13.21 -3.57 -17.94
N VAL A 218 -12.83 -3.88 -16.69
CA VAL A 218 -12.61 -2.88 -15.65
C VAL A 218 -11.55 -1.88 -16.08
N LEU A 219 -10.43 -2.35 -16.61
CA LEU A 219 -9.35 -1.49 -17.10
C LEU A 219 -9.82 -0.55 -18.21
N VAL A 220 -10.47 -1.10 -19.24
CA VAL A 220 -10.96 -0.33 -20.38
C VAL A 220 -12.04 0.67 -19.97
N LEU A 221 -13.01 0.25 -19.16
CA LEU A 221 -14.10 1.12 -18.73
C LEU A 221 -13.61 2.23 -17.79
N ALA A 222 -12.74 1.91 -16.83
CA ALA A 222 -12.21 2.91 -15.91
C ALA A 222 -11.35 3.96 -16.64
N LEU A 223 -10.45 3.52 -17.54
CA LEU A 223 -9.64 4.44 -18.35
C LEU A 223 -10.49 5.23 -19.35
N GLY A 224 -11.45 4.57 -20.02
CA GLY A 224 -12.39 5.22 -20.93
C GLY A 224 -13.19 6.30 -20.23
N PHE A 225 -13.75 6.01 -19.05
CA PHE A 225 -14.48 6.99 -18.26
C PHE A 225 -13.58 8.15 -17.79
N TYR A 226 -12.34 7.85 -17.40
CA TYR A 226 -11.35 8.87 -17.08
C TYR A 226 -11.09 9.82 -18.26
N PHE A 227 -10.78 9.29 -19.44
CA PHE A 227 -10.42 10.10 -20.60
C PHE A 227 -11.60 10.86 -21.21
N LEU A 228 -12.79 10.25 -21.22
CA LEU A 228 -13.97 10.81 -21.87
C LEU A 228 -14.78 11.75 -20.98
N ALA A 229 -14.89 11.46 -19.69
CA ALA A 229 -15.72 12.22 -18.75
C ALA A 229 -14.87 13.02 -17.75
N ILE A 230 -14.06 12.32 -16.94
CA ILE A 230 -13.36 12.95 -15.80
C ILE A 230 -12.40 14.03 -16.28
N ARG A 231 -11.57 13.76 -17.29
CA ARG A 231 -10.56 14.71 -17.77
C ARG A 231 -11.17 15.99 -18.36
N ARG A 232 -12.39 15.90 -18.92
CA ARG A 232 -13.08 16.99 -19.62
C ARG A 232 -13.94 17.86 -18.69
N SER A 233 -14.50 17.30 -17.63
CA SER A 233 -15.41 18.03 -16.72
C SER A 233 -14.68 18.61 -15.52
N ARG A 234 -14.80 19.93 -15.29
CA ARG A 234 -14.22 20.60 -14.10
C ARG A 234 -14.76 20.03 -12.78
N LEU A 235 -16.05 19.72 -12.73
CA LEU A 235 -16.69 19.14 -11.56
C LEU A 235 -16.15 17.74 -11.26
N LEU A 236 -16.06 16.87 -12.28
CA LEU A 236 -15.53 15.52 -12.08
C LEU A 236 -14.05 15.55 -11.70
N ARG A 237 -13.24 16.45 -12.26
CA ARG A 237 -11.85 16.62 -11.82
C ARG A 237 -11.77 16.91 -10.33
N PHE A 238 -12.58 17.83 -9.83
CA PHE A 238 -12.63 18.15 -8.40
C PHE A 238 -13.05 16.95 -7.54
N LEU A 239 -14.15 16.27 -7.90
CA LEU A 239 -14.65 15.11 -7.16
C LEU A 239 -13.64 13.95 -7.11
N PHE A 240 -12.83 13.79 -8.15
CA PHE A 240 -11.81 12.75 -8.25
C PHE A 240 -10.40 13.23 -7.83
N GLY A 241 -10.29 14.38 -7.16
CA GLY A 241 -9.03 14.87 -6.58
C GLY A 241 -7.98 15.28 -7.62
N LEU A 242 -8.38 15.59 -8.85
CA LEU A 242 -7.50 16.07 -9.90
C LEU A 242 -7.36 17.60 -9.85
N PRO A 243 -6.17 18.15 -10.18
CA PRO A 243 -6.00 19.59 -10.30
C PRO A 243 -6.98 20.16 -11.34
N ALA A 244 -7.43 21.40 -11.11
CA ALA A 244 -8.28 22.12 -12.07
C ALA A 244 -7.64 22.08 -13.46
N ALA A 245 -8.48 22.01 -14.51
CA ALA A 245 -7.98 22.14 -15.86
C ALA A 245 -7.28 23.49 -15.96
N SER A 246 -5.96 23.50 -16.16
CA SER A 246 -5.28 24.72 -16.56
C SER A 246 -5.97 25.19 -17.83
N SER A 247 -6.54 26.38 -17.78
CA SER A 247 -6.96 27.12 -18.97
C SER A 247 -5.70 27.38 -19.78
N THR A 248 -5.34 26.42 -20.61
CA THR A 248 -4.45 26.68 -21.74
C THR A 248 -5.31 27.47 -22.72
N SER A 249 -5.00 28.78 -22.76
CA SER A 249 -5.33 29.66 -23.86
C SER A 249 -4.70 29.13 -25.16
#